data_AF-A0A507DWV2-F1
#
_entry.id   AF-A0A507DWV2-F1
#
_cell.length_a   1.000
_cell.length_b   1.000
_cell.length_c   1.000
_cell.angle_alpha   90.00
_cell.angle_beta   90.00
_cell.angle_gamma   90.00
#
_symmetry.space_group_name_H-M   'P 1'
#
loop_
_entity.id
_entity.type
_entity.pdbx_description
1 polymer ?
#
loop_
_entity_poly.entity_id
_entity_poly.type
_entity_poly.pdbx_seq_one_letter_code
_entity_poly.pdbx_strand_id
1 'polypeptide(L)'
;MHFAAIASILFALLSVHVNALPRVVMKRAPEPAMLNRQVPNRPQVTGTATEEVATATATATAPASESVLPTLIPAPYECRRGGCSSELCVSAGENAVLSPCIYKPEFACYAKAECGYDPVGGTCAWQQTEELTLCIADATSPAL
;
A
#
# COMPACT_ATOMS: atom_id res chain seq x y z
N MET A 1 -12.32 47.23 24.92
CA MET A 1 -12.07 46.74 26.30
C MET A 1 -12.89 45.51 26.69
N HIS A 2 -14.03 45.19 26.05
CA HIS A 2 -14.86 44.01 26.41
C HIS A 2 -14.38 42.67 25.81
N PHE A 3 -13.65 42.67 24.70
CA PHE A 3 -13.19 41.44 24.04
C PHE A 3 -12.18 40.62 24.86
N ALA A 4 -11.31 41.28 25.64
CA ALA A 4 -10.31 40.60 26.45
C ALA A 4 -10.93 39.80 27.62
N ALA A 5 -12.03 40.29 28.20
CA ALA A 5 -12.73 39.61 29.29
C ALA A 5 -13.43 38.33 28.80
N ILE A 6 -13.99 38.35 27.59
CA ILE A 6 -14.70 37.20 26.99
C ILE A 6 -13.71 36.07 26.68
N ALA A 7 -12.52 36.38 26.17
CA ALA A 7 -11.48 35.38 25.88
C ALA A 7 -10.98 34.66 27.15
N SER A 8 -10.79 35.38 28.25
CA SER A 8 -10.38 34.78 29.53
C SER A 8 -11.43 33.86 30.13
N ILE A 9 -12.72 34.20 30.00
CA ILE A 9 -13.83 33.36 30.49
C ILE A 9 -13.93 32.07 29.65
N LEU A 10 -13.81 32.16 28.33
CA LEU A 10 -13.79 31.00 27.44
C LEU A 10 -12.61 30.06 27.75
N PHE A 11 -11.41 30.60 27.94
CA PHE A 11 -10.23 29.79 28.25
C PHE A 11 -10.35 29.06 29.61
N ALA A 12 -10.93 29.71 30.61
CA ALA A 12 -11.20 29.10 31.90
C ALA A 12 -12.24 27.96 31.81
N LEU A 13 -13.31 28.15 31.03
CA LEU A 13 -14.35 27.13 30.84
C LEU A 13 -13.85 25.91 30.07
N LEU A 14 -13.00 26.12 29.05
CA LEU A 14 -12.32 25.04 28.31
C LEU A 14 -11.38 24.23 29.22
N SER A 15 -10.64 24.90 30.11
CA SER A 15 -9.71 24.24 31.03
C SER A 15 -10.41 23.35 32.06
N VAL A 16 -11.62 23.72 32.51
CA VAL A 16 -12.43 22.92 33.44
C VAL A 16 -13.00 21.67 32.78
N HIS A 17 -13.37 21.72 31.49
CA HIS A 17 -13.92 20.57 30.77
C HIS A 17 -12.88 19.48 30.46
N VAL A 18 -11.62 19.86 30.19
CA VAL A 18 -10.57 18.88 29.85
C VAL A 18 -10.20 17.99 31.05
N ASN A 19 -10.31 18.51 32.28
CA ASN A 19 -9.96 17.76 33.50
C ASN A 19 -11.08 16.84 34.03
N ALA A 20 -12.28 16.86 33.44
CA ALA A 20 -13.42 16.08 33.93
C ALA A 20 -13.59 14.72 33.23
N LEU A 21 -12.71 14.34 32.30
CA LEU A 21 -12.81 13.03 31.64
C LEU A 21 -12.34 11.92 32.59
N PRO A 22 -13.21 10.94 32.94
CA PRO A 22 -12.79 9.81 33.74
C PRO A 22 -11.72 9.01 32.98
N ARG A 23 -10.60 8.72 33.64
CA ARG A 23 -9.61 7.76 33.13
C ARG A 23 -10.26 6.38 33.05
N VAL A 24 -10.77 6.03 31.88
CA VAL A 24 -11.22 4.67 31.58
C VAL A 24 -9.98 3.77 31.54
N VAL A 25 -9.77 3.03 32.63
CA VAL A 25 -8.78 1.96 32.67
C VAL A 25 -9.33 0.81 31.84
N MET A 26 -8.90 0.72 30.57
CA MET A 26 -9.18 -0.42 29.72
C MET A 26 -8.46 -1.64 30.30
N LYS A 27 -9.21 -2.52 30.98
CA LYS A 27 -8.68 -3.84 31.37
C LYS A 27 -8.32 -4.60 30.09
N ARG A 28 -7.05 -5.02 29.98
CA ARG A 28 -6.60 -5.91 28.91
C ARG A 28 -7.48 -7.15 28.88
N ALA A 29 -8.11 -7.40 27.74
CA ALA A 29 -8.77 -8.67 27.50
C ALA A 29 -7.71 -9.80 27.55
N PRO A 30 -8.04 -10.97 28.11
CA PRO A 30 -7.18 -12.14 28.03
C PRO A 30 -6.94 -12.51 26.55
N GLU A 31 -5.69 -12.83 26.23
CA GLU A 31 -5.26 -13.22 24.90
C GLU A 31 -6.07 -14.44 24.43
N PRO A 32 -6.75 -14.37 23.27
CA PRO A 32 -7.45 -15.54 22.75
C PRO A 32 -6.39 -16.60 22.43
N ALA A 33 -6.52 -17.78 23.05
CA ALA A 33 -5.71 -18.94 22.71
C ALA A 33 -5.82 -19.17 21.20
N MET A 34 -4.75 -18.85 20.48
CA MET A 34 -4.62 -19.13 19.05
C MET A 34 -4.79 -20.63 18.86
N LEU A 35 -5.97 -21.04 18.37
CA LEU A 35 -6.24 -22.40 17.97
C LEU A 35 -5.26 -22.72 16.84
N ASN A 36 -4.23 -23.49 17.18
CA ASN A 36 -3.22 -24.01 16.28
C ASN A 36 -3.88 -24.94 15.26
N ARG A 37 -4.41 -24.34 14.19
CA ARG A 37 -4.99 -25.04 13.06
C ARG A 37 -3.81 -25.54 12.22
N GLN A 38 -3.27 -26.71 12.59
CA GLN A 38 -2.34 -27.45 11.75
C GLN A 38 -2.94 -27.55 10.35
N VAL A 39 -2.34 -26.86 9.38
CA VAL A 39 -2.70 -27.00 7.97
C VAL A 39 -2.28 -28.43 7.56
N PRO A 40 -3.20 -29.32 7.16
CA PRO A 40 -2.81 -30.63 6.66
C PRO A 40 -1.96 -30.45 5.41
N ASN A 41 -0.82 -31.15 5.38
CA ASN A 41 0.17 -31.17 4.30
C ASN A 41 -0.49 -31.16 2.92
N ARG A 42 -0.25 -30.10 2.15
CA ARG A 42 -0.60 -30.04 0.73
C ARG A 42 0.29 -31.03 -0.02
N PRO A 43 -0.27 -31.95 -0.83
CA PRO A 43 0.53 -32.80 -1.71
C PRO A 43 1.38 -31.92 -2.63
N GLN A 44 2.69 -32.16 -2.62
CA GLN A 44 3.63 -31.55 -3.56
C GLN A 44 3.28 -32.08 -4.96
N VAL A 45 2.82 -31.21 -5.85
CA VAL A 45 2.67 -31.53 -7.27
C VAL A 45 4.07 -31.53 -7.87
N THR A 46 4.66 -32.71 -7.99
CA THR A 46 5.86 -32.93 -8.81
C THR A 46 5.46 -32.78 -10.28
N GLY A 47 5.62 -31.56 -10.80
CA GLY A 47 5.58 -31.30 -12.24
C GLY A 47 6.82 -31.88 -12.88
N THR A 48 6.65 -32.95 -13.65
CA THR A 48 7.63 -33.51 -14.56
C THR A 48 7.92 -32.52 -15.68
N ALA A 49 9.19 -32.12 -15.78
CA ALA A 49 9.73 -31.42 -16.93
C ALA A 49 9.68 -32.33 -18.16
N THR A 50 9.18 -31.81 -19.27
CA THR A 50 9.52 -32.28 -20.61
C THR A 50 10.07 -31.09 -21.38
N GLU A 51 11.34 -31.24 -21.77
CA GLU A 51 12.09 -30.37 -22.67
C GLU A 51 11.35 -30.19 -24.00
N GLU A 52 11.26 -28.96 -24.48
CA GLU A 52 11.38 -28.69 -25.91
C GLU A 52 12.46 -27.63 -26.13
N VAL A 53 13.49 -28.10 -26.83
CA VAL A 53 14.66 -27.40 -27.31
C VAL A 53 14.25 -26.54 -28.50
N ALA A 54 14.53 -25.24 -28.43
CA ALA A 54 14.63 -24.40 -29.62
C ALA A 54 15.89 -23.53 -29.51
N THR A 55 16.92 -23.96 -30.24
CA THR A 55 18.19 -23.27 -30.49
C THR A 55 18.01 -22.27 -31.62
N ALA A 56 18.48 -21.02 -31.43
CA ALA A 56 19.27 -20.21 -32.38
C ALA A 56 19.19 -18.72 -31.97
N THR A 57 20.15 -17.83 -32.14
CA THR A 57 21.60 -17.80 -32.39
C THR A 57 21.95 -16.32 -32.25
N ALA A 58 23.09 -16.03 -31.64
CA ALA A 58 23.54 -14.70 -31.27
C ALA A 58 23.83 -13.78 -32.47
N THR A 59 23.58 -12.49 -32.29
CA THR A 59 24.40 -11.40 -32.86
C THR A 59 24.33 -10.22 -31.91
N ALA A 60 25.29 -10.15 -30.98
CA ALA A 60 25.49 -8.99 -30.12
C ALA A 60 26.77 -8.28 -30.58
N THR A 61 26.59 -7.21 -31.34
CA THR A 61 27.60 -6.19 -31.55
C THR A 61 27.64 -5.35 -30.27
N ALA A 62 28.68 -5.54 -29.46
CA ALA A 62 28.97 -4.68 -28.33
C ALA A 62 29.71 -3.43 -28.81
N PRO A 63 29.26 -2.22 -28.43
CA PRO A 63 30.16 -1.10 -28.24
C PRO A 63 30.41 -0.85 -26.75
N ALA A 64 31.69 -0.65 -26.47
CA ALA A 64 32.25 0.17 -25.41
C ALA A 64 31.70 -0.02 -23.98
N SER A 65 32.51 -0.77 -23.23
CA SER A 65 32.70 -0.70 -21.80
C SER A 65 32.98 0.75 -21.34
N GLU A 66 31.93 1.53 -21.10
CA GLU A 66 31.99 2.69 -20.21
C GLU A 66 31.84 2.15 -18.77
N SER A 67 32.91 2.24 -17.98
CA SER A 67 32.94 1.87 -16.56
C SER A 67 32.07 2.83 -15.75
N VAL A 68 30.75 2.68 -15.82
CA VAL A 68 29.85 3.26 -14.83
C VAL A 68 29.96 2.37 -13.60
N LEU A 69 30.62 2.88 -12.57
CA LEU A 69 30.57 2.34 -11.22
C LEU A 69 29.11 1.96 -10.93
N PRO A 70 28.77 0.70 -10.59
CA PRO A 70 27.42 0.38 -10.15
C PRO A 70 27.18 1.28 -8.95
N THR A 71 26.30 2.25 -9.14
CA THR A 71 25.91 3.15 -8.07
C THR A 71 25.23 2.26 -7.04
N LEU A 72 25.95 1.92 -5.96
CA LEU A 72 25.47 1.08 -4.85
C LEU A 72 24.43 1.82 -3.98
N ILE A 73 23.76 2.84 -4.54
CA ILE A 73 22.55 3.38 -3.98
C ILE A 73 21.45 2.41 -4.43
N PRO A 74 20.81 1.64 -3.53
CA PRO A 74 19.61 0.91 -3.92
C PRO A 74 18.69 1.93 -4.59
N ALA A 75 18.28 1.70 -5.85
CA ALA A 75 17.39 2.60 -6.56
C ALA A 75 16.21 2.88 -5.63
N PRO A 76 16.05 4.10 -5.05
CA PRO A 76 15.39 4.16 -3.75
C PRO A 76 13.87 3.97 -3.83
N TYR A 77 13.33 3.78 -5.04
CA TYR A 77 11.92 3.98 -5.32
C TYR A 77 11.40 3.06 -6.42
N GLU A 78 11.88 1.81 -6.49
CA GLU A 78 11.17 0.81 -7.29
C GLU A 78 9.79 0.60 -6.66
N CYS A 79 8.73 0.91 -7.39
CA CYS A 79 7.36 0.75 -6.95
C CYS A 79 6.74 -0.47 -7.62
N ARG A 80 5.87 -1.16 -6.89
CA ARG A 80 5.15 -2.33 -7.39
C ARG A 80 3.69 -2.29 -6.99
N ARG A 81 2.86 -2.92 -7.81
CA ARG A 81 1.47 -3.21 -7.48
C ARG A 81 1.42 -4.29 -6.39
N GLY A 82 0.51 -4.14 -5.46
CA GLY A 82 0.32 -5.03 -4.31
C GLY A 82 -1.11 -5.01 -3.80
N GLY A 83 -1.35 -5.71 -2.69
CA GLY A 83 -2.69 -5.96 -2.19
C GLY A 83 -3.37 -7.15 -2.89
N CYS A 84 -4.40 -7.70 -2.26
CA CYS A 84 -5.08 -8.90 -2.73
C CYS A 84 -5.89 -8.66 -4.02
N SER A 85 -6.34 -7.43 -4.24
CA SER A 85 -7.08 -6.98 -5.43
C SER A 85 -6.24 -6.07 -6.34
N SER A 86 -4.91 -6.04 -6.15
CA SER A 86 -3.98 -5.10 -6.83
C SER A 86 -4.30 -3.62 -6.60
N GLU A 87 -4.90 -3.31 -5.45
CA GLU A 87 -5.37 -1.97 -5.07
C GLU A 87 -4.29 -1.08 -4.45
N LEU A 88 -3.11 -1.63 -4.14
CA LEU A 88 -2.01 -0.90 -3.51
C LEU A 88 -0.87 -0.65 -4.49
N CYS A 89 -0.24 0.51 -4.36
CA CYS A 89 1.05 0.82 -4.96
C CYS A 89 2.05 1.03 -3.81
N VAL A 90 3.07 0.17 -3.74
CA VAL A 90 3.97 0.07 -2.58
C VAL A 90 5.42 -0.06 -3.03
N SER A 91 6.36 0.19 -2.12
CA SER A 91 7.79 -0.03 -2.42
C SER A 91 8.06 -1.50 -2.72
N ALA A 92 8.91 -1.77 -3.71
CA ALA A 92 9.33 -3.12 -4.07
C ALA A 92 10.15 -3.78 -2.96
N GLY A 93 10.88 -2.99 -2.18
CA GLY A 93 11.65 -3.45 -1.02
C GLY A 93 10.80 -3.76 0.21
N GLU A 94 9.53 -3.36 0.24
CA GLU A 94 8.61 -3.75 1.31
C GLU A 94 8.20 -5.21 1.16
N ASN A 95 8.29 -5.95 2.27
CA ASN A 95 7.76 -7.32 2.40
C ASN A 95 6.26 -7.37 2.05
N ALA A 96 5.69 -8.58 1.98
CA ALA A 96 4.28 -8.78 1.64
C ALA A 96 3.35 -7.82 2.41
N VAL A 97 2.77 -6.86 1.69
CA VAL A 97 1.80 -5.92 2.24
C VAL A 97 0.45 -6.63 2.29
N LEU A 98 -0.03 -6.85 3.51
CA LEU A 98 -1.32 -7.46 3.76
C LEU A 98 -2.43 -6.43 3.57
N SER A 99 -3.39 -6.76 2.71
CA SER A 99 -4.65 -6.07 2.59
C SER A 99 -5.81 -7.05 2.74
N PRO A 100 -7.02 -6.58 3.11
CA PRO A 100 -8.20 -7.42 3.08
C PRO A 100 -8.43 -7.97 1.66
N CYS A 101 -8.66 -9.28 1.54
CA CYS A 101 -9.04 -9.92 0.28
C CYS A 101 -10.52 -9.68 -0.06
N ILE A 102 -10.90 -8.42 -0.14
CA ILE A 102 -12.24 -7.98 -0.54
C ILE A 102 -12.07 -7.29 -1.89
N TYR A 103 -12.91 -7.67 -2.85
CA TYR A 103 -12.98 -6.98 -4.12
C TYR A 103 -14.04 -5.88 -4.05
N LYS A 104 -13.69 -4.68 -4.52
CA LYS A 104 -14.62 -3.58 -4.75
C LYS A 104 -14.53 -3.11 -6.21
N PRO A 105 -15.63 -2.66 -6.83
CA PRO A 105 -15.63 -2.28 -8.25
C PRO A 105 -14.55 -1.27 -8.63
N GLU A 106 -14.27 -0.31 -7.76
CA GLU A 106 -13.25 0.73 -7.99
C GLU A 106 -11.82 0.19 -8.13
N PHE A 107 -11.55 -1.02 -7.63
CA PHE A 107 -10.21 -1.61 -7.75
C PHE A 107 -9.87 -2.01 -9.19
N ALA A 108 -10.87 -2.21 -10.06
CA ALA A 108 -10.65 -2.44 -11.48
C ALA A 108 -9.94 -1.25 -12.17
N CYS A 109 -10.13 -0.03 -11.66
CA CYS A 109 -9.51 1.17 -12.20
C CYS A 109 -7.98 1.16 -12.08
N TYR A 110 -7.44 0.53 -11.04
CA TYR A 110 -6.00 0.43 -10.81
C TYR A 110 -5.27 -0.52 -11.78
N ALA A 111 -5.99 -1.34 -12.54
CA ALA A 111 -5.39 -2.19 -13.56
C ALA A 111 -4.72 -1.37 -14.68
N LYS A 112 -5.30 -0.20 -15.00
CA LYS A 112 -4.79 0.74 -16.01
C LYS A 112 -3.95 1.88 -15.41
N ALA A 113 -4.05 2.11 -14.11
CA ALA A 113 -3.32 3.17 -13.44
C ALA A 113 -1.81 2.90 -13.40
N GLU A 114 -1.03 3.98 -13.39
CA GLU A 114 0.41 3.91 -13.20
C GLU A 114 0.76 3.92 -11.71
N CYS A 115 1.49 2.89 -11.27
CA CYS A 115 2.08 2.82 -9.94
C CYS A 115 3.53 3.28 -10.03
N GLY A 116 3.88 4.35 -9.30
CA GLY A 116 5.21 4.96 -9.37
C GLY A 116 5.55 5.74 -8.11
N TYR A 117 6.75 6.31 -8.09
CA TYR A 117 7.18 7.16 -6.99
C TYR A 117 6.49 8.52 -7.10
N ASP A 118 5.78 8.91 -6.05
CA ASP A 118 5.25 10.25 -5.90
C ASP A 118 6.29 11.15 -5.21
N PRO A 119 6.88 12.13 -5.92
CA PRO A 119 7.86 13.05 -5.34
C PRO A 119 7.24 14.03 -4.35
N VAL A 120 5.91 14.24 -4.39
CA VAL A 120 5.20 15.14 -3.49
C VAL A 120 4.98 14.45 -2.15
N GLY A 121 4.48 13.21 -2.17
CA GLY A 121 4.29 12.37 -0.98
C GLY A 121 5.56 11.69 -0.47
N GLY A 122 6.61 11.63 -1.29
CA GLY A 122 7.87 10.97 -0.96
C GLY A 122 7.77 9.45 -0.82
N THR A 123 6.81 8.81 -1.49
CA THR A 123 6.52 7.38 -1.40
C THR A 123 5.95 6.81 -2.69
N CYS A 124 5.86 5.50 -2.82
CA CYS A 124 5.12 4.88 -3.92
C CYS A 124 3.62 5.17 -3.79
N ALA A 125 3.01 5.65 -4.87
CA ALA A 125 1.58 5.93 -4.94
C ALA A 125 1.05 5.74 -6.37
N TRP A 126 -0.27 5.64 -6.48
CA TRP A 126 -0.93 5.69 -7.76
C TRP A 126 -0.87 7.11 -8.33
N GLN A 127 -0.50 7.23 -9.60
CA GLN A 127 -0.58 8.52 -10.29
C GLN A 127 -2.05 8.95 -10.42
N GLN A 128 -2.36 10.13 -9.90
CA GLN A 128 -3.70 10.70 -9.91
C GLN A 128 -3.98 11.36 -11.26
N THR A 129 -4.43 10.55 -12.22
CA THR A 129 -4.92 11.03 -13.52
C THR A 129 -6.42 11.33 -13.47
N GLU A 130 -6.88 12.15 -14.40
CA GLU A 130 -8.33 12.39 -14.57
C GLU A 130 -9.07 11.09 -14.89
N GLU A 131 -8.51 10.22 -15.73
CA GLU A 131 -9.07 8.90 -16.05
C GLU A 131 -9.26 8.03 -14.81
N LEU A 132 -8.24 7.94 -13.95
CA LEU A 132 -8.32 7.15 -12.71
C LEU A 132 -9.41 7.72 -11.78
N THR A 133 -9.43 9.04 -11.63
CA THR A 133 -10.38 9.74 -10.75
C THR A 133 -11.82 9.51 -11.19
N LEU A 134 -12.09 9.67 -12.49
CA LEU A 134 -13.42 9.44 -13.07
C LEU A 134 -13.84 7.97 -12.95
N CYS A 135 -12.94 7.02 -13.26
CA CYS A 135 -13.24 5.61 -13.13
C CYS A 135 -13.64 5.22 -11.70
N ILE A 136 -12.90 5.70 -10.70
CA ILE A 136 -13.22 5.44 -9.29
C ILE A 136 -14.56 6.09 -8.91
N ALA A 137 -14.81 7.32 -9.35
CA ALA A 137 -16.07 8.02 -9.07
C ALA A 137 -17.28 7.27 -9.67
N ASP A 138 -17.17 6.82 -10.92
CA ASP A 138 -18.21 6.04 -11.59
C ASP A 138 -18.43 4.69 -10.90
N ALA A 139 -17.35 3.99 -10.55
CA ALA A 139 -17.42 2.68 -9.90
C ALA A 139 -17.96 2.73 -8.45
N THR A 140 -17.83 3.87 -7.77
CA THR A 140 -18.33 4.08 -6.40
C THR A 140 -19.70 4.74 -6.33
N SER A 141 -20.19 5.29 -7.44
CA SER A 141 -21.52 5.87 -7.51
C SER A 141 -22.58 4.77 -7.46
N PRO A 142 -23.55 4.83 -6.53
CA PRO A 142 -24.64 3.87 -6.51
C PRO A 142 -25.46 4.02 -7.79
N ALA A 143 -25.70 2.90 -8.48
CA ALA A 143 -26.57 2.88 -9.65
C ALA A 143 -27.98 3.38 -9.23
N LEU A 144 -28.37 4.54 -9.77
CA LEU A 144 -29.72 5.09 -9.68
C LEU A 144 -30.67 4.34 -10.62
#